data_AF-A0AAW7Y2U9-F1
#
_entry.id   AF-A0AAW7Y2U9-F1
#
_cell.length_a   1.000
_cell.length_b   1.000
_cell.length_c   1.000
_cell.angle_alpha   90.00
_cell.angle_beta   90.00
_cell.angle_gamma   90.00
#
_symmetry.space_group_name_H-M   'P 1'
#
loop_
_entity.id
_entity.type
_entity.pdbx_description
1 polymer ?
#
loop_
_entity_poly.entity_id
_entity_poly.type
_entity_poly.pdbx_seq_one_letter_code
_entity_poly.pdbx_strand_id
1 'polypeptide(L)' 'MKILAIGANGVIGKATVRLLQQDHDVIPVGHSTGELTVDIESTESIHRLFEQIGTVDAIVSMAGNG' A
#
# COMPACT_ATOMS: atom_id res chain seq x y z
N MET A 1 9.81 -10.95 -3.50
CA MET A 1 8.36 -11.10 -3.22
C MET A 1 7.66 -9.83 -3.63
N LYS A 2 6.42 -9.92 -4.11
CA LYS A 2 5.56 -8.79 -4.44
C LYS A 2 4.75 -8.40 -3.21
N ILE A 3 4.96 -7.19 -2.70
CA ILE A 3 4.38 -6.71 -1.44
C ILE A 3 3.53 -5.47 -1.70
N LEU A 4 2.27 -5.50 -1.28
CA LEU A 4 1.41 -4.32 -1.25
C LEU A 4 1.59 -3.55 0.07
N ALA A 5 2.01 -2.29 0.00
CA ALA A 5 2.26 -1.44 1.16
C ALA A 5 1.24 -0.28 1.23
N ILE A 6 0.23 -0.41 2.09
CA ILE A 6 -0.84 0.60 2.28
C ILE A 6 -0.41 1.62 3.34
N GLY A 7 -0.59 2.91 3.07
CA GLY A 7 -0.10 4.00 3.94
C GLY A 7 1.35 4.38 3.66
N ALA A 8 1.86 4.08 2.47
CA ALA A 8 3.26 4.25 2.07
C ALA A 8 3.78 5.70 2.19
N ASN A 9 2.90 6.69 2.17
CA ASN A 9 3.28 8.11 2.17
C ASN A 9 3.49 8.69 3.58
N GLY A 10 3.07 7.96 4.62
CA GLY A 10 3.28 8.34 6.01
C GLY A 10 4.75 8.21 6.44
N VAL A 11 5.09 8.70 7.63
CA VAL A 11 6.46 8.62 8.16
C VAL A 11 6.91 7.17 8.30
N ILE A 12 6.08 6.33 8.92
CA ILE A 12 6.35 4.89 9.08
C ILE A 12 6.32 4.17 7.72
N GLY A 13 5.35 4.50 6.87
CA GLY A 13 5.22 3.94 5.52
C GLY A 13 6.47 4.15 4.68
N LYS A 14 7.00 5.38 4.63
CA LYS A 14 8.22 5.72 3.88
C LYS A 14 9.43 4.94 4.36
N ALA A 15 9.63 4.84 5.68
CA ALA A 15 10.73 4.08 6.26
C ALA A 15 10.61 2.59 5.93
N THR A 16 9.41 2.03 6.07
CA THR A 16 9.13 0.60 5.81
C THR A 16 9.33 0.26 4.34
N VAL A 17 8.76 1.05 3.43
CA VAL A 17 8.91 0.87 1.98
C VAL A 17 10.39 0.93 1.58
N ARG A 18 11.15 1.91 2.09
CA ARG A 18 12.59 2.03 1.81
C ARG A 18 13.39 0.81 2.24
N LEU A 19 13.03 0.16 3.34
CA LEU A 19 13.69 -1.06 3.79
C LEU A 19 13.27 -2.27 2.95
N LEU A 20 11.97 -2.47 2.75
CA LEU A 20 11.44 -3.62 2.01
C LEU A 20 11.86 -3.63 0.53
N GLN A 21 12.00 -2.45 -0.09
CA GLN A 21 12.43 -2.32 -1.49
C GLN A 21 13.87 -2.81 -1.74
N GLN A 22 14.66 -3.08 -0.71
CA GLN A 22 16.02 -3.61 -0.87
C GLN A 22 16.00 -5.05 -1.40
N ASP A 23 14.99 -5.83 -1.01
CA ASP A 23 14.93 -7.27 -1.29
C ASP A 23 13.61 -7.70 -1.96
N HIS A 24 12.63 -6.80 -2.07
CA HIS A 24 11.27 -7.09 -2.50
C HIS A 24 10.75 -6.07 -3.52
N ASP A 25 9.81 -6.52 -4.36
CA ASP A 25 9.05 -5.66 -5.24
C ASP A 25 7.88 -5.07 -4.44
N VAL A 26 7.99 -3.80 -4.07
CA VAL A 26 7.02 -3.12 -3.20
C VAL A 26 6.14 -2.22 -4.03
N ILE A 27 4.83 -2.40 -3.88
CA ILE A 27 3.78 -1.58 -4.47
C ILE A 27 3.28 -0.60 -3.40
N PRO A 28 3.77 0.66 -3.38
CA PRO A 28 3.35 1.65 -2.41
C PRO A 28 1.97 2.20 -2.77
N VAL A 29 1.08 2.27 -1.78
CA VAL A 29 -0.26 2.84 -1.93
C VAL A 29 -0.48 3.90 -0.86
N GLY A 30 -0.88 5.09 -1.30
CA GLY A 30 -1.24 6.22 -0.44
C GLY A 30 -2.75 6.36 -0.25
N HIS A 31 -3.18 7.26 0.63
CA HIS A 31 -4.59 7.62 0.73
C HIS A 31 -5.01 8.57 -0.40
N SER A 32 -4.25 9.64 -0.63
CA SER A 32 -4.62 10.72 -1.56
C SER A 32 -3.52 11.09 -2.57
N THR A 33 -2.35 10.46 -2.47
CA THR A 33 -1.17 10.78 -3.29
C THR A 33 -0.44 9.51 -3.70
N GLY A 34 0.28 9.56 -4.83
CA GLY A 34 0.97 8.41 -5.42
C GLY A 34 0.25 7.89 -6.67
N GLU A 35 0.88 6.93 -7.34
CA GLU A 35 0.33 6.29 -8.55
C GLU A 35 -0.91 5.44 -8.25
N LEU A 36 -0.87 4.75 -7.11
CA LEU A 36 -1.98 3.98 -6.59
C LEU A 36 -2.45 4.60 -5.27
N THR A 37 -3.77 4.72 -5.15
CA THR A 37 -4.41 5.28 -3.95
C THR A 37 -5.54 4.38 -3.47
N VAL A 38 -5.82 4.42 -2.18
CA VAL A 38 -6.94 3.71 -1.57
C VAL A 38 -7.50 4.49 -0.39
N ASP A 39 -8.82 4.62 -0.36
CA ASP A 39 -9.56 4.98 0.83
C ASP A 39 -9.86 3.71 1.63
N ILE A 40 -9.26 3.58 2.82
CA ILE A 40 -9.40 2.40 3.68
C ILE A 40 -10.75 2.34 4.41
N GLU A 41 -11.54 3.42 4.39
CA GLU A 41 -12.89 3.45 4.94
C GLU A 41 -13.95 3.04 3.89
N SER A 42 -13.54 2.96 2.61
CA SER A 42 -14.41 2.61 1.48
C SER A 42 -14.13 1.20 0.98
N THR A 43 -15.04 0.26 1.25
CA THR A 43 -14.99 -1.11 0.72
C THR A 43 -14.88 -1.14 -0.81
N GLU A 44 -15.58 -0.25 -1.50
CA GLU A 44 -15.52 -0.13 -2.96
C GLU A 44 -14.11 0.29 -3.44
N SER A 45 -13.48 1.24 -2.75
CA SER A 45 -12.09 1.64 -3.06
C SER A 45 -11.11 0.49 -2.85
N ILE A 46 -11.29 -0.29 -1.78
CA ILE A 46 -10.42 -1.44 -1.48
C ILE A 46 -10.57 -2.53 -2.55
N HIS A 47 -11.80 -2.83 -2.98
CA HIS A 47 -12.03 -3.79 -4.06
C HIS A 47 -11.35 -3.38 -5.37
N ARG A 48 -11.53 -2.12 -5.78
CA ARG A 48 -10.87 -1.59 -7.00
C ARG A 48 -9.36 -1.70 -6.93
N LEU A 49 -8.76 -1.40 -5.77
CA LEU A 49 -7.32 -1.54 -5.58
C LEU A 49 -6.88 -2.99 -5.81
N PHE A 50 -7.55 -3.96 -5.20
CA PHE A 50 -7.18 -5.37 -5.33
C PHE A 50 -7.40 -5.91 -6.74
N GLU A 51 -8.47 -5.50 -7.42
CA GLU A 51 -8.69 -5.83 -8.83
C GLU A 51 -7.58 -5.30 -9.73
N GLN A 52 -7.10 -4.07 -9.47
CA GLN A 52 -6.02 -3.45 -10.25
C GLN A 52 -4.64 -4.08 -9.98
N ILE A 53 -4.33 -4.42 -8.73
CA ILE A 53 -3.01 -4.93 -8.32
C ILE A 53 -2.86 -6.44 -8.62
N GLY A 54 -3.97 -7.17 -8.58
CA GLY A 54 -4.00 -8.62 -8.65
C GLY A 54 -3.31 -9.27 -7.45
N THR A 55 -2.75 -10.47 -7.66
CA THR A 55 -2.15 -11.25 -6.59
C THR A 55 -0.82 -10.65 -6.10
N VAL A 56 -0.59 -10.74 -4.79
CA VAL A 56 0.65 -10.36 -4.10
C VAL A 56 1.01 -11.44 -3.09
N ASP A 57 2.29 -11.51 -2.71
CA ASP A 57 2.78 -12.47 -1.71
C ASP A 57 2.46 -12.00 -0.29
N ALA A 58 2.39 -10.68 -0.07
CA ALA A 58 2.09 -10.08 1.22
C ALA A 58 1.39 -8.73 1.08
N ILE A 59 0.61 -8.39 2.11
CA ILE A 59 -0.01 -7.07 2.28
C ILE A 59 0.42 -6.52 3.64
N VAL A 60 0.95 -5.30 3.66
CA VAL A 60 1.35 -4.57 4.87
C VAL A 60 0.51 -3.30 4.95
N SER A 61 -0.26 -3.15 6.01
CA SER A 61 -1.00 -1.92 6.29
C SER A 61 -0.31 -1.10 7.36
N MET A 62 0.04 0.13 7.00
CA MET A 62 0.57 1.17 7.89
C MET A 62 -0.35 2.39 7.88
N ALA A 63 -1.55 2.26 7.29
CA ALA A 63 -2.57 3.30 7.30
C ALA A 63 -3.42 3.18 8.57
N GLY A 64 -3.89 4.33 9.05
CA GLY A 64 -4.83 4.45 10.14
C GLY A 64 -5.52 5.81 10.08
N ASN A 65 -6.78 5.85 10.47
CA ASN A 65 -7.56 7.09 10.64
C ASN A 65 -8.00 7.16 12.10
N GLY A 66 -8.10 8.37 12.66
CA GLY A 66 -8.42 8.60 14.08
C GLY A 66 -9.20 9.88 14.29
#